data_AF-A0A9P3EBK4-F1
#
_entry.id   AF-A0A9P3EBK4-F1
#
_cell.length_a   1.000
_cell.length_b   1.000
_cell.length_c   1.000
_cell.angle_alpha   90.00
_cell.angle_beta   90.00
_cell.angle_gamma   90.00
#
_symmetry.space_group_name_H-M   'P 1'
#
loop_
_entity.id
_entity.type
_entity.pdbx_description
1 polymer ?
#
loop_
_entity_poly.entity_id
_entity_poly.type
_entity_poly.pdbx_seq_one_letter_code
_entity_poly.pdbx_strand_id
1 'polypeptide(L)'
;MNWLNLEHLLLDALPDRLLTLAPTLDHAQFRDQALSVAAGLQARGIKNLAVHLEDAADLAVALFGAWRAGVHVLLPADLQGQTRERWANQVDLWLTDLAHDTHLSDLHAAQLAPAALDLDQCRLSLCTSGSSGEPKLIEKRLRQLANEVCGLEQLWGAQLGSACMIGSVATQHIYGLLFRLLWPLCAARPFVRRQLPFAEDLQRASREYPSFAWVASPALLKRMGDNLDWSSLSAVRRVFSSGGALPAEAAQSLQQRLGQWPTEILGSSETGGIAWRQGEQHWQAFDGVELSQNNEGALRISSPYLPPGHVEQTADAVQIGNDGRFELLGRLDRIVKLEEKRVSLPLIEQALTTHEWVNEARLGVVQENRASLGALLVLSDAGLLALRNQGRRALTEALRQYLRPHCETIALPRRWRLLRQMPLNAQGKLAQMDVQNLLMASRPRQPQVLDQQTVDGELHLQLMVPPDLAFFSGHFPKAPVLPGVVQVEWAISLGQRLLNLPTDFAGMEVLKFQQLVRPGDRLKLTLRFDAARSKLHFAFHNSENAPCSSGRIVLEGDHA
;
A
#
# COMPACT_ATOMS: atom_id res chain seq x y z
N MET A 1 -28.42 -9.49 21.49
CA MET A 1 -27.59 -8.49 20.76
C MET A 1 -26.30 -8.34 21.52
N ASN A 2 -25.16 -8.63 20.90
CA ASN A 2 -23.83 -8.58 21.54
C ASN A 2 -23.14 -7.22 21.26
N TRP A 3 -23.91 -6.14 21.11
CA TRP A 3 -23.37 -4.81 20.78
C TRP A 3 -23.02 -4.02 22.03
N LEU A 4 -21.88 -3.34 22.02
CA LEU A 4 -21.51 -2.32 23.00
C LEU A 4 -21.08 -1.06 22.26
N ASN A 5 -21.60 0.09 22.68
CA ASN A 5 -21.11 1.38 22.17
C ASN A 5 -19.65 1.59 22.60
N LEU A 6 -18.89 2.35 21.80
CA LEU A 6 -17.47 2.61 22.06
C LEU A 6 -17.23 3.16 23.48
N GLU A 7 -18.07 4.10 23.92
CA GLU A 7 -17.95 4.73 25.23
C GLU A 7 -18.18 3.78 26.41
N HIS A 8 -18.79 2.62 26.18
CA HIS A 8 -19.13 1.65 27.23
C HIS A 8 -18.20 0.44 27.29
N LEU A 9 -17.24 0.31 26.36
CA LEU A 9 -16.33 -0.84 26.30
C LEU A 9 -15.43 -1.00 27.55
N LEU A 10 -15.32 0.03 28.39
CA LEU A 10 -14.54 -0.04 29.63
C LEU A 10 -15.37 -0.16 30.92
N LEU A 11 -16.71 -0.26 30.82
CA LEU A 11 -17.59 -0.35 31.99
C LEU A 11 -17.63 -1.77 32.57
N ASP A 12 -18.29 -2.68 31.85
CA ASP A 12 -18.60 -4.03 32.35
C ASP A 12 -17.58 -5.07 31.88
N ALA A 13 -17.33 -6.10 32.69
CA ALA A 13 -16.51 -7.25 32.30
C ALA A 13 -17.41 -8.29 31.65
N LEU A 14 -17.08 -8.68 30.43
CA LEU A 14 -17.82 -9.69 29.68
C LEU A 14 -16.86 -10.81 29.25
N PRO A 15 -16.51 -11.74 30.16
CA PRO A 15 -15.50 -12.78 29.86
C PRO A 15 -15.93 -13.73 28.72
N ASP A 16 -17.23 -13.90 28.49
CA ASP A 16 -17.75 -14.75 27.40
C ASP A 16 -17.68 -14.06 26.02
N ARG A 17 -17.27 -12.79 25.97
CA ARG A 17 -17.17 -11.99 24.75
C ARG A 17 -15.75 -12.06 24.20
N LEU A 18 -15.49 -13.05 23.34
CA LEU A 18 -14.21 -13.20 22.65
C LEU A 18 -14.01 -12.11 21.59
N LEU A 19 -12.85 -11.45 21.63
CA LEU A 19 -12.43 -10.41 20.69
C LEU A 19 -11.40 -10.93 19.67
N THR A 20 -10.50 -11.82 20.10
CA THR A 20 -9.52 -12.47 19.23
C THR A 20 -9.38 -13.95 19.62
N LEU A 21 -9.05 -14.81 18.65
CA LEU A 21 -8.87 -16.25 18.90
C LEU A 21 -7.40 -16.67 19.07
N ALA A 22 -6.47 -16.03 18.36
CA ALA A 22 -5.05 -16.35 18.38
C ALA A 22 -4.15 -15.09 18.35
N PRO A 23 -3.49 -14.74 19.47
CA PRO A 23 -3.77 -15.20 20.82
C PRO A 23 -5.22 -14.90 21.24
N THR A 24 -5.76 -15.69 22.18
CA THR A 24 -7.09 -15.45 22.72
C THR A 24 -7.10 -14.17 23.56
N LEU A 25 -8.09 -13.32 23.33
CA LEU A 25 -8.38 -12.14 24.14
C LEU A 25 -9.89 -12.01 24.29
N ASP A 26 -10.38 -12.05 25.52
CA ASP A 26 -11.77 -11.72 25.82
C ASP A 26 -11.93 -10.24 26.22
N HIS A 27 -13.17 -9.77 26.31
CA HIS A 27 -13.46 -8.37 26.65
C HIS A 27 -13.06 -8.01 28.08
N ALA A 28 -13.15 -8.94 29.04
CA ALA A 28 -12.74 -8.65 30.42
C ALA A 28 -11.22 -8.41 30.49
N GLN A 29 -10.43 -9.25 29.82
CA GLN A 29 -8.98 -9.09 29.69
C GLN A 29 -8.61 -7.79 28.98
N PHE A 30 -9.26 -7.49 27.85
CA PHE A 30 -9.06 -6.22 27.13
C PHE A 30 -9.32 -5.01 28.03
N ARG A 31 -10.47 -4.98 28.72
CA ARG A 31 -10.85 -3.90 29.63
C ARG A 31 -9.81 -3.74 30.74
N ASP A 32 -9.46 -4.84 31.40
CA ASP A 32 -8.54 -4.85 32.53
C ASP A 32 -7.14 -4.37 32.14
N GLN A 33 -6.66 -4.78 30.96
CA GLN A 33 -5.41 -4.29 30.41
C GLN A 33 -5.49 -2.80 30.07
N ALA A 34 -6.59 -2.32 29.45
CA ALA A 34 -6.76 -0.91 29.11
C ALA A 34 -6.83 -0.02 30.37
N LEU A 35 -7.55 -0.44 31.42
CA LEU A 35 -7.62 0.26 32.70
C LEU A 35 -6.26 0.28 33.43
N SER A 36 -5.46 -0.78 33.28
CA SER A 36 -4.09 -0.85 33.79
C SER A 36 -3.15 0.11 33.06
N VAL A 37 -3.22 0.15 31.71
CA VAL A 37 -2.45 1.10 30.89
C VAL A 37 -2.84 2.55 31.19
N ALA A 38 -4.14 2.81 31.39
CA ALA A 38 -4.63 4.14 31.77
C ALA A 38 -3.98 4.63 33.07
N ALA A 39 -3.85 3.77 34.07
CA ALA A 39 -3.19 4.10 35.33
C ALA A 39 -1.70 4.41 35.14
N GLY A 40 -0.98 3.62 34.33
CA GLY A 40 0.43 3.88 34.03
C GLY A 40 0.66 5.19 33.30
N LEU A 41 -0.21 5.54 32.35
CA LEU A 41 -0.18 6.83 31.66
C LEU A 41 -0.42 8.01 32.62
N GLN A 42 -1.39 7.89 33.54
CA GLN A 42 -1.65 8.91 34.56
C GLN A 42 -0.48 9.06 35.54
N ALA A 43 0.10 7.95 36.00
CA ALA A 43 1.24 7.95 36.91
C ALA A 43 2.48 8.64 36.31
N ARG A 44 2.66 8.52 34.99
CA ARG A 44 3.74 9.17 34.23
C ARG A 44 3.41 10.61 33.80
N GLY A 45 2.20 11.11 34.06
CA GLY A 45 1.78 12.46 33.71
C GLY A 45 1.66 12.73 32.20
N ILE A 46 1.51 11.67 31.38
CA ILE A 46 1.43 11.78 29.91
C ILE A 46 0.15 12.54 29.51
N LYS A 47 0.24 13.41 28.49
CA LYS A 47 -0.89 14.14 27.91
C LYS A 47 -1.06 13.86 26.42
N ASN A 48 0.03 13.65 25.69
CA ASN A 48 0.07 13.35 24.27
C ASN A 48 0.87 12.06 24.04
N LEU A 49 0.21 11.02 23.54
CA LEU A 49 0.79 9.71 23.29
C LEU A 49 0.83 9.44 21.79
N ALA A 50 2.01 9.18 21.22
CA ALA A 50 2.11 8.59 19.90
C ALA A 50 2.08 7.07 20.00
N VAL A 51 1.19 6.41 19.26
CA VAL A 51 1.05 4.95 19.28
C VAL A 51 1.24 4.39 17.88
N HIS A 52 2.11 3.38 17.73
CA HIS A 52 2.23 2.64 16.47
C HIS A 52 2.57 1.17 16.78
N LEU A 53 1.54 0.33 16.83
CA LEU A 53 1.63 -1.09 17.15
C LEU A 53 1.12 -1.92 15.96
N GLU A 54 1.85 -2.97 15.59
CA GLU A 54 1.46 -3.90 14.52
C GLU A 54 0.26 -4.77 14.90
N ASP A 55 0.12 -5.05 16.20
CA ASP A 55 -0.96 -5.86 16.76
C ASP A 55 -2.19 -5.01 17.08
N ALA A 56 -3.30 -5.30 16.40
CA ALA A 56 -4.54 -4.54 16.54
C ALA A 56 -5.17 -4.66 17.94
N ALA A 57 -5.00 -5.78 18.65
CA ALA A 57 -5.54 -5.92 19.99
C ALA A 57 -4.75 -5.08 21.01
N ASP A 58 -3.43 -5.05 20.85
CA ASP A 58 -2.55 -4.21 21.69
C ASP A 58 -2.79 -2.73 21.40
N LEU A 59 -3.02 -2.37 20.13
CA LEU A 59 -3.49 -1.03 19.75
C LEU A 59 -4.84 -0.71 20.40
N ALA A 60 -5.78 -1.65 20.48
CA ALA A 60 -7.04 -1.46 21.19
C ALA A 60 -6.79 -1.08 22.66
N VAL A 61 -5.99 -1.87 23.36
CA VAL A 61 -5.65 -1.66 24.77
C VAL A 61 -5.01 -0.27 24.96
N ALA A 62 -4.08 0.10 24.09
CA ALA A 62 -3.42 1.39 24.12
C ALA A 62 -4.39 2.56 23.91
N LEU A 63 -5.25 2.49 22.88
CA LEU A 63 -6.21 3.55 22.55
C LEU A 63 -7.20 3.79 23.69
N PHE A 64 -7.82 2.71 24.17
CA PHE A 64 -8.82 2.78 25.23
C PHE A 64 -8.20 3.16 26.57
N GLY A 65 -6.99 2.69 26.87
CA GLY A 65 -6.23 3.11 28.05
C GLY A 65 -5.87 4.61 28.00
N ALA A 66 -5.42 5.12 26.86
CA ALA A 66 -5.13 6.53 26.67
C ALA A 66 -6.39 7.40 26.81
N TRP A 67 -7.48 7.04 26.14
CA TRP A 67 -8.76 7.75 26.27
C TRP A 67 -9.29 7.76 27.70
N ARG A 68 -9.21 6.62 28.41
CA ARG A 68 -9.58 6.53 29.83
C ARG A 68 -8.72 7.42 30.72
N ALA A 69 -7.43 7.57 30.39
CA ALA A 69 -6.51 8.43 31.10
C ALA A 69 -6.70 9.92 30.81
N GLY A 70 -7.51 10.29 29.80
CA GLY A 70 -7.65 11.66 29.31
C GLY A 70 -6.45 12.12 28.46
N VAL A 71 -5.77 11.17 27.81
CA VAL A 71 -4.60 11.40 26.96
C VAL A 71 -5.04 11.54 25.49
N HIS A 72 -4.49 12.54 24.81
CA HIS A 72 -4.66 12.68 23.36
C HIS A 72 -3.76 11.69 22.63
N VAL A 73 -4.31 10.99 21.65
CA VAL A 73 -3.56 10.01 20.87
C VAL A 73 -3.19 10.55 19.50
N LEU A 74 -1.91 10.46 19.15
CA LEU A 74 -1.40 10.57 17.78
C LEU A 74 -1.18 9.17 17.19
N LEU A 75 -1.78 8.91 16.04
CA LEU A 75 -1.62 7.66 15.29
C LEU A 75 -0.86 7.95 13.98
N PRO A 76 0.49 7.91 14.00
CA PRO A 76 1.28 8.19 12.82
C PRO A 76 1.18 7.06 11.79
N ALA A 77 1.28 7.44 10.52
CA ALA A 77 1.20 6.52 9.38
C ALA A 77 2.40 5.56 9.30
N ASP A 78 3.55 5.98 9.81
CA ASP A 78 4.81 5.23 9.83
C ASP A 78 5.70 5.72 10.98
N LEU A 79 6.83 5.03 11.18
CA LEU A 79 7.84 5.34 12.20
C LEU A 79 9.15 5.86 11.60
N GLN A 80 9.13 6.41 10.37
CA GLN A 80 10.36 6.92 9.75
C GLN A 80 10.94 8.09 10.55
N GLY A 81 12.27 8.27 10.47
CA GLY A 81 12.99 9.32 11.21
C GLY A 81 12.37 10.72 11.02
N GLN A 82 12.03 11.09 9.78
CA GLN A 82 11.38 12.37 9.48
C GLN A 82 10.00 12.53 10.12
N THR A 83 9.21 11.45 10.17
CA THR A 83 7.90 11.45 10.83
C THR A 83 8.07 11.66 12.33
N ARG A 84 9.04 10.98 12.95
CA ARG A 84 9.32 11.12 14.39
C ARG A 84 9.86 12.49 14.75
N GLU A 85 10.83 13.01 13.99
CA GLU A 85 11.36 14.36 14.18
C GLU A 85 10.28 15.43 14.09
N ARG A 86 9.36 15.30 13.12
CA ARG A 86 8.25 16.24 12.95
C ARG A 86 7.36 16.35 14.18
N TRP A 87 7.11 15.23 14.86
CA TRP A 87 6.18 15.17 15.98
C TRP A 87 6.87 15.14 17.35
N ALA A 88 8.21 15.16 17.40
CA ALA A 88 8.98 15.04 18.63
C ALA A 88 8.59 16.08 19.70
N ASN A 89 8.26 17.31 19.29
CA ASN A 89 7.86 18.39 20.21
C ASN A 89 6.38 18.37 20.61
N GLN A 90 5.57 17.46 20.05
CA GLN A 90 4.13 17.37 20.28
C GLN A 90 3.71 16.07 20.99
N VAL A 91 4.68 15.18 21.27
CA VAL A 91 4.47 13.86 21.82
C VAL A 91 5.29 13.72 23.09
N ASP A 92 4.63 13.35 24.19
CA ASP A 92 5.31 13.13 25.47
C ASP A 92 5.92 11.72 25.54
N LEU A 93 5.30 10.76 24.85
CA LEU A 93 5.70 9.36 24.87
C LEU A 93 5.41 8.66 23.54
N TRP A 94 6.37 7.87 23.08
CA TRP A 94 6.21 6.94 21.95
C TRP A 94 5.97 5.52 22.47
N LEU A 95 4.81 4.96 22.11
CA LEU A 95 4.43 3.58 22.38
C LEU A 95 4.48 2.79 21.07
N THR A 96 5.52 2.00 20.87
CA THR A 96 5.76 1.26 19.61
C THR A 96 6.36 -0.12 19.85
N ASP A 97 6.49 -0.90 18.76
CA ASP A 97 7.18 -2.19 18.75
C ASP A 97 8.72 -2.06 18.60
N LEU A 98 9.27 -0.84 18.53
CA LEU A 98 10.72 -0.62 18.42
C LEU A 98 11.41 -0.77 19.79
N ALA A 99 12.56 -1.43 19.82
CA ALA A 99 13.28 -1.82 21.05
C ALA A 99 13.71 -0.66 21.98
N HIS A 100 13.73 0.58 21.49
CA HIS A 100 14.14 1.76 22.26
C HIS A 100 12.95 2.64 22.69
N ASP A 101 11.74 2.29 22.27
CA ASP A 101 10.52 2.99 22.66
C ASP A 101 9.89 2.33 23.89
N THR A 102 8.85 2.97 24.44
CA THR A 102 8.03 2.32 25.47
C THR A 102 7.20 1.21 24.83
N HIS A 103 7.15 0.06 25.48
CA HIS A 103 6.26 -1.03 25.11
C HIS A 103 4.99 -1.03 25.97
N LEU A 104 3.94 -1.69 25.50
CA LEU A 104 2.64 -1.70 26.17
C LEU A 104 2.74 -2.23 27.61
N SER A 105 3.56 -3.27 27.80
CA SER A 105 3.81 -3.87 29.11
C SER A 105 4.37 -2.91 30.15
N ASP A 106 5.15 -1.92 29.71
CA ASP A 106 5.78 -0.95 30.62
C ASP A 106 4.75 0.01 31.25
N LEU A 107 3.59 0.14 30.61
CA LEU A 107 2.51 1.01 31.06
C LEU A 107 1.54 0.29 32.01
N HIS A 108 1.70 -1.00 32.27
CA HIS A 108 0.82 -1.69 33.21
C HIS A 108 1.06 -1.22 34.66
N ALA A 109 -0.01 -0.71 35.28
CA ALA A 109 -0.06 -0.36 36.69
C ALA A 109 -1.35 -0.91 37.35
N ALA A 110 -1.55 -0.62 38.63
CA ALA A 110 -2.80 -0.94 39.33
C ALA A 110 -3.98 -0.25 38.64
N GLN A 111 -4.99 -1.03 38.24
CA GLN A 111 -6.07 -0.60 37.36
C GLN A 111 -6.83 0.61 37.90
N LEU A 112 -7.18 1.54 37.01
CA LEU A 112 -8.17 2.58 37.32
C LEU A 112 -9.57 1.98 37.46
N ALA A 113 -10.44 2.68 38.18
CA ALA A 113 -11.86 2.33 38.21
C ALA A 113 -12.49 2.39 36.80
N PRO A 114 -13.32 1.41 36.43
CA PRO A 114 -14.15 1.44 35.22
C PRO A 114 -14.94 2.74 35.11
N ALA A 115 -15.00 3.31 33.90
CA ALA A 115 -15.80 4.50 33.61
C ALA A 115 -16.14 4.56 32.12
N ALA A 116 -17.26 5.19 31.79
CA ALA A 116 -17.60 5.48 30.41
C ALA A 116 -16.60 6.50 29.85
N LEU A 117 -16.25 6.35 28.57
CA LEU A 117 -15.41 7.33 27.89
C LEU A 117 -16.22 8.56 27.51
N ASP A 118 -15.60 9.74 27.58
CA ASP A 118 -16.23 10.97 27.16
C ASP A 118 -16.09 11.15 25.65
N LEU A 119 -17.22 11.07 24.94
CA LEU A 119 -17.28 11.15 23.48
C LEU A 119 -16.71 12.46 22.90
N ASP A 120 -16.73 13.57 23.66
CA ASP A 120 -16.27 14.88 23.20
C ASP A 120 -14.85 15.24 23.65
N GLN A 121 -14.37 14.64 24.74
CA GLN A 121 -13.01 14.88 25.25
C GLN A 121 -11.99 13.89 24.70
N CYS A 122 -12.38 12.65 24.41
CA CYS A 122 -11.47 11.67 23.83
C CYS A 122 -11.14 12.02 22.37
N ARG A 123 -9.85 12.18 22.08
CA ARG A 123 -9.34 12.62 20.76
C ARG A 123 -8.33 11.65 20.18
N LEU A 124 -8.35 11.57 18.85
CA LEU A 124 -7.42 10.82 18.03
C LEU A 124 -6.99 11.69 16.85
N SER A 125 -5.69 11.78 16.63
CA SER A 125 -5.12 12.51 15.51
C SER A 125 -4.45 11.54 14.53
N LEU A 126 -4.87 11.60 13.26
CA LEU A 126 -4.39 10.75 12.18
C LEU A 126 -3.48 11.56 11.24
N CYS A 127 -2.40 10.96 10.77
CA CYS A 127 -1.53 11.58 9.76
C CYS A 127 -1.97 11.20 8.34
N THR A 128 -2.16 12.19 7.47
CA THR A 128 -2.44 11.99 6.03
C THR A 128 -1.35 12.61 5.18
N SER A 129 -1.03 12.00 4.04
CA SER A 129 -0.21 12.66 3.01
C SER A 129 -1.06 13.71 2.31
N GLY A 130 -0.85 14.99 2.63
CA GLY A 130 -1.57 16.09 1.99
C GLY A 130 -1.25 16.20 0.50
N SER A 131 -2.17 16.77 -0.29
CA SER A 131 -1.96 17.06 -1.72
C SER A 131 -0.83 18.09 -1.97
N SER A 132 -0.41 18.83 -0.94
CA SER A 132 0.74 19.75 -0.96
C SER A 132 2.08 19.07 -0.68
N GLY A 133 2.11 17.76 -0.40
CA GLY A 133 3.31 17.01 -0.03
C GLY A 133 3.67 17.07 1.45
N GLU A 134 3.13 18.02 2.21
CA GLU A 134 3.26 18.04 3.68
C GLU A 134 2.15 17.21 4.35
N PRO A 135 2.50 16.28 5.26
CA PRO A 135 1.50 15.51 5.98
C PRO A 135 0.62 16.39 6.87
N LYS A 136 -0.71 16.23 6.76
CA LYS A 136 -1.70 16.95 7.56
C LYS A 136 -2.16 16.09 8.74
N LEU A 137 -2.37 16.74 9.88
CA LEU A 137 -2.97 16.15 11.06
C LEU A 137 -4.50 16.28 10.99
N ILE A 138 -5.20 15.15 11.03
CA ILE A 138 -6.66 15.10 11.05
C ILE A 138 -7.11 14.69 12.45
N GLU A 139 -7.64 15.63 13.22
CA GLU A 139 -8.19 15.38 14.54
C GLU A 139 -9.63 14.85 14.45
N LYS A 140 -9.91 13.77 15.18
CA LYS A 140 -11.22 13.15 15.33
C LYS A 140 -11.54 13.01 16.81
N ARG A 141 -12.76 13.37 17.19
CA ARG A 141 -13.34 13.04 18.50
C ARG A 141 -13.89 11.62 18.49
N LEU A 142 -13.95 11.00 19.67
CA LEU A 142 -14.53 9.67 19.83
C LEU A 142 -16.00 9.62 19.36
N ARG A 143 -16.77 10.70 19.56
CA ARG A 143 -18.14 10.86 19.00
C ARG A 143 -18.21 10.57 17.50
N GLN A 144 -17.27 11.12 16.72
CA GLN A 144 -17.28 10.96 15.26
C GLN A 144 -17.01 9.52 14.87
N LEU A 145 -16.07 8.86 15.55
CA LEU A 145 -15.76 7.44 15.34
C LEU A 145 -16.91 6.54 15.78
N ALA A 146 -17.57 6.85 16.90
CA ALA A 146 -18.71 6.12 17.43
C ALA A 146 -19.91 6.18 16.49
N ASN A 147 -20.22 7.37 15.97
CA ASN A 147 -21.27 7.55 14.97
C ASN A 147 -21.02 6.70 13.73
N GLU A 148 -19.78 6.69 13.23
CA GLU A 148 -19.42 5.93 12.04
C GLU A 148 -19.52 4.42 12.28
N VAL A 149 -18.98 3.92 13.39
CA VAL A 149 -19.07 2.50 13.79
C VAL A 149 -20.53 2.04 13.92
N CYS A 150 -21.42 2.88 14.47
CA CYS A 150 -22.86 2.60 14.51
C CYS A 150 -23.46 2.51 13.09
N GLY A 151 -23.10 3.44 12.19
CA GLY A 151 -23.55 3.40 10.80
C GLY A 151 -23.09 2.13 10.05
N LEU A 152 -21.84 1.69 10.27
CA LEU A 152 -21.33 0.43 9.73
C LEU A 152 -22.14 -0.78 10.20
N GLU A 153 -22.48 -0.83 11.49
CA GLU A 153 -23.31 -1.90 12.04
C GLU A 153 -24.72 -1.92 11.47
N GLN A 154 -25.34 -0.75 11.28
CA GLN A 154 -26.67 -0.63 10.69
C GLN A 154 -26.69 -1.11 9.23
N LEU A 155 -25.66 -0.78 8.45
CA LEU A 155 -25.58 -1.16 7.04
C LEU A 155 -25.30 -2.66 6.86
N TRP A 156 -24.37 -3.23 7.64
CA TRP A 156 -23.77 -4.54 7.32
C TRP A 156 -23.72 -5.52 8.49
N GLY A 157 -24.01 -5.09 9.71
CA GLY A 157 -23.87 -5.92 10.91
C GLY A 157 -24.68 -7.21 10.87
N ALA A 158 -25.96 -7.11 10.46
CA ALA A 158 -26.84 -8.27 10.33
C ALA A 158 -26.32 -9.30 9.30
N GLN A 159 -25.70 -8.84 8.22
CA GLN A 159 -25.19 -9.69 7.14
C GLN A 159 -23.87 -10.37 7.52
N LEU A 160 -23.05 -9.69 8.34
CA LEU A 160 -21.82 -10.25 8.87
C LEU A 160 -22.06 -11.27 9.98
N GLY A 161 -23.09 -11.09 10.82
CA GLY A 161 -23.34 -11.98 11.96
C GLY A 161 -22.12 -12.04 12.88
N SER A 162 -21.60 -13.24 13.14
CA SER A 162 -20.39 -13.48 13.93
C SER A 162 -19.12 -13.71 13.10
N ALA A 163 -19.11 -13.30 11.83
CA ALA A 163 -17.97 -13.50 10.94
C ALA A 163 -16.71 -12.83 11.49
N CYS A 164 -15.57 -13.52 11.37
CA CYS A 164 -14.27 -12.98 11.75
C CYS A 164 -13.83 -11.88 10.78
N MET A 165 -13.33 -10.75 11.30
CA MET A 165 -12.77 -9.67 10.49
C MET A 165 -11.30 -9.94 10.17
N ILE A 166 -11.00 -10.11 8.89
CA ILE A 166 -9.64 -10.39 8.39
C ILE A 166 -9.22 -9.25 7.46
N GLY A 167 -8.08 -8.62 7.73
CA GLY A 167 -7.72 -7.38 7.03
C GLY A 167 -6.31 -7.34 6.47
N SER A 168 -6.18 -6.77 5.27
CA SER A 168 -4.89 -6.51 4.60
C SER A 168 -4.41 -5.08 4.74
N VAL A 169 -5.18 -4.23 5.43
CA VAL A 169 -4.90 -2.79 5.58
C VAL A 169 -4.44 -2.48 7.00
N ALA A 170 -3.53 -1.52 7.14
CA ALA A 170 -3.00 -1.08 8.43
C ALA A 170 -4.08 -0.38 9.28
N THR A 171 -4.07 -0.62 10.60
CA THR A 171 -4.97 0.00 11.58
C THR A 171 -4.61 1.45 11.91
N GLN A 172 -3.45 1.91 11.44
CA GLN A 172 -2.97 3.29 11.56
C GLN A 172 -3.71 4.28 10.64
N HIS A 173 -4.63 3.78 9.81
CA HIS A 173 -5.43 4.59 8.89
C HIS A 173 -6.90 4.41 9.18
N ILE A 174 -7.70 5.45 8.91
CA ILE A 174 -9.12 5.50 9.28
C ILE A 174 -9.90 4.25 8.86
N TYR A 175 -9.70 3.75 7.62
CA TYR A 175 -10.39 2.58 7.11
C TYR A 175 -10.04 1.31 7.89
N GLY A 176 -8.75 1.06 8.11
CA GLY A 176 -8.31 -0.11 8.89
C GLY A 176 -8.69 0.00 10.36
N LEU A 177 -8.56 1.19 10.95
CA LEU A 177 -8.97 1.48 12.33
C LEU A 177 -10.44 1.15 12.55
N LEU A 178 -11.33 1.60 11.66
CA LEU A 178 -12.77 1.37 11.81
C LEU A 178 -13.14 -0.08 11.54
N PHE A 179 -12.73 -0.63 10.39
CA PHE A 179 -13.22 -1.93 9.92
C PHE A 179 -12.51 -3.13 10.53
N ARG A 180 -11.23 -3.01 10.91
CA ARG A 180 -10.49 -4.12 11.55
C ARG A 180 -10.52 -4.07 13.07
N LEU A 181 -10.76 -2.89 13.66
CA LEU A 181 -10.59 -2.70 15.10
C LEU A 181 -11.86 -2.19 15.79
N LEU A 182 -12.24 -0.93 15.60
CA LEU A 182 -13.30 -0.31 16.41
C LEU A 182 -14.68 -0.97 16.19
N TRP A 183 -15.03 -1.25 14.94
CA TRP A 183 -16.31 -1.89 14.61
C TRP A 183 -16.43 -3.33 15.15
N PRO A 184 -15.47 -4.25 14.89
CA PRO A 184 -15.56 -5.59 15.47
C PRO A 184 -15.51 -5.61 17.00
N LEU A 185 -14.77 -4.68 17.64
CA LEU A 185 -14.77 -4.52 19.09
C LEU A 185 -16.18 -4.23 19.63
N CYS A 186 -16.91 -3.29 19.02
CA CYS A 186 -18.30 -2.96 19.39
C CYS A 186 -19.29 -4.10 19.12
N ALA A 187 -19.08 -4.87 18.05
CA ALA A 187 -20.00 -5.91 17.63
C ALA A 187 -19.74 -7.30 18.24
N ALA A 188 -18.67 -7.45 19.05
CA ALA A 188 -18.17 -8.74 19.53
C ALA A 188 -17.84 -9.72 18.39
N ARG A 189 -17.27 -9.20 17.30
CA ARG A 189 -16.79 -10.02 16.19
C ARG A 189 -15.31 -10.32 16.40
N PRO A 190 -14.88 -11.58 16.35
CA PRO A 190 -13.46 -11.91 16.36
C PRO A 190 -12.74 -11.17 15.22
N PHE A 191 -11.51 -10.72 15.45
CA PHE A 191 -10.69 -10.14 14.39
C PHE A 191 -9.27 -10.69 14.42
N VAL A 192 -8.64 -10.75 13.25
CA VAL A 192 -7.23 -11.12 13.12
C VAL A 192 -6.35 -9.93 13.51
N ARG A 193 -5.52 -10.16 14.54
CA ARG A 193 -4.72 -9.13 15.22
C ARG A 193 -3.74 -8.43 14.29
N ARG A 194 -2.96 -9.18 13.52
CA ARG A 194 -1.96 -8.64 12.59
C ARG A 194 -2.54 -8.39 11.20
N GLN A 195 -1.99 -7.41 10.50
CA GLN A 195 -2.29 -7.14 9.10
C GLN A 195 -1.76 -8.28 8.21
N LEU A 196 -2.55 -8.70 7.22
CA LEU A 196 -2.16 -9.73 6.25
C LEU A 196 -2.02 -9.12 4.85
N PRO A 197 -0.83 -8.62 4.45
CA PRO A 197 -0.65 -7.87 3.21
C PRO A 197 -0.58 -8.74 1.95
N PHE A 198 -0.57 -10.08 2.10
CA PHE A 198 -0.48 -11.04 1.00
C PHE A 198 -1.76 -11.88 0.91
N ALA A 199 -2.13 -12.28 -0.31
CA ALA A 199 -3.37 -13.00 -0.57
C ALA A 199 -3.35 -14.41 0.04
N GLU A 200 -2.20 -15.07 0.01
CA GLU A 200 -1.96 -16.40 0.54
C GLU A 200 -2.12 -16.44 2.07
N ASP A 201 -1.64 -15.40 2.76
CA ASP A 201 -1.81 -15.24 4.20
C ASP A 201 -3.28 -15.04 4.57
N LEU A 202 -3.96 -14.20 3.80
CA LEU A 202 -5.37 -13.91 4.00
C LEU A 202 -6.23 -15.17 3.75
N GLN A 203 -5.88 -16.00 2.76
CA GLN A 203 -6.49 -17.31 2.56
C GLN A 203 -6.23 -18.26 3.74
N ARG A 204 -4.96 -18.36 4.19
CA ARG A 204 -4.60 -19.23 5.30
C ARG A 204 -5.42 -18.89 6.55
N ALA A 205 -5.49 -17.60 6.91
CA ALA A 205 -6.29 -17.15 8.04
C ALA A 205 -7.79 -17.41 7.83
N SER A 206 -8.32 -17.18 6.62
CA SER A 206 -9.73 -17.38 6.30
C SER A 206 -10.21 -18.81 6.58
N ARG A 207 -9.34 -19.81 6.36
CA ARG A 207 -9.64 -21.23 6.58
C ARG A 207 -9.76 -21.62 8.05
N GLU A 208 -9.29 -20.77 8.97
CA GLU A 208 -9.39 -21.01 10.41
C GLU A 208 -10.77 -20.64 10.97
N TYR A 209 -11.63 -19.98 10.18
CA TYR A 209 -12.92 -19.48 10.63
C TYR A 209 -14.07 -20.05 9.79
N PRO A 210 -15.19 -20.42 10.42
CA PRO A 210 -16.37 -20.95 9.71
C PRO A 210 -17.06 -19.90 8.82
N SER A 211 -16.84 -18.62 9.13
CA SER A 211 -17.25 -17.50 8.28
C SER A 211 -16.40 -16.28 8.60
N PHE A 212 -16.12 -15.46 7.60
CA PHE A 212 -15.24 -14.31 7.73
C PHE A 212 -15.64 -13.19 6.77
N ALA A 213 -15.11 -11.99 6.99
CA ALA A 213 -15.19 -10.87 6.09
C ALA A 213 -13.80 -10.29 5.85
N TRP A 214 -13.58 -9.83 4.62
CA TRP A 214 -12.31 -9.23 4.22
C TRP A 214 -12.37 -7.73 4.26
N VAL A 215 -11.35 -7.12 4.85
CA VAL A 215 -11.10 -5.67 4.86
C VAL A 215 -9.82 -5.43 4.05
N ALA A 216 -9.97 -5.25 2.74
CA ALA A 216 -8.86 -5.28 1.80
C ALA A 216 -8.66 -3.95 1.06
N SER A 217 -7.46 -3.76 0.51
CA SER A 217 -7.18 -2.68 -0.45
C SER A 217 -7.44 -3.15 -1.88
N PRO A 218 -7.78 -2.24 -2.82
CA PRO A 218 -7.88 -2.56 -4.25
C PRO A 218 -6.63 -3.24 -4.80
N ALA A 219 -5.44 -2.84 -4.32
CA ALA A 219 -4.17 -3.40 -4.77
C ALA A 219 -4.00 -4.88 -4.40
N LEU A 220 -4.44 -5.30 -3.21
CA LEU A 220 -4.45 -6.71 -2.85
C LEU A 220 -5.46 -7.48 -3.71
N LEU A 221 -6.69 -6.98 -3.79
CA LEU A 221 -7.78 -7.63 -4.52
C LEU A 221 -7.44 -7.84 -6.00
N LYS A 222 -6.80 -6.85 -6.64
CA LYS A 222 -6.31 -6.96 -8.03
C LYS A 222 -5.29 -8.08 -8.21
N ARG A 223 -4.50 -8.40 -7.18
CA ARG A 223 -3.41 -9.39 -7.24
C ARG A 223 -3.87 -10.80 -6.88
N MET A 224 -5.11 -10.98 -6.40
CA MET A 224 -5.66 -12.31 -6.12
C MET A 224 -5.84 -13.09 -7.42
N GLY A 225 -5.00 -14.11 -7.62
CA GLY A 225 -4.95 -14.90 -8.84
C GLY A 225 -5.63 -16.26 -8.73
N ASP A 226 -5.46 -17.08 -9.78
CA ASP A 226 -5.93 -18.46 -9.85
C ASP A 226 -5.23 -19.42 -8.88
N ASN A 227 -4.13 -18.99 -8.26
CA ASN A 227 -3.35 -19.78 -7.31
C ASN A 227 -4.03 -19.95 -5.94
N LEU A 228 -5.10 -19.21 -5.67
CA LEU A 228 -5.88 -19.34 -4.44
C LEU A 228 -6.89 -20.49 -4.53
N ASP A 229 -7.12 -21.16 -3.41
CA ASP A 229 -8.19 -22.13 -3.22
C ASP A 229 -9.51 -21.40 -2.97
N TRP A 230 -10.12 -20.91 -4.04
CA TRP A 230 -11.39 -20.19 -4.02
C TRP A 230 -12.54 -20.99 -3.41
N SER A 231 -12.50 -22.33 -3.49
CA SER A 231 -13.51 -23.20 -2.90
C SER A 231 -13.52 -23.06 -1.37
N SER A 232 -12.33 -23.01 -0.76
CA SER A 232 -12.16 -22.78 0.68
C SER A 232 -12.55 -21.37 1.13
N LEU A 233 -12.63 -20.41 0.20
CA LEU A 233 -12.93 -19.01 0.47
C LEU A 233 -14.42 -18.67 0.31
N SER A 234 -15.25 -19.63 -0.11
CA SER A 234 -16.69 -19.46 -0.34
C SER A 234 -17.49 -19.06 0.91
N ALA A 235 -16.95 -19.28 2.11
CA ALA A 235 -17.56 -18.88 3.39
C ALA A 235 -17.47 -17.38 3.70
N VAL A 236 -16.90 -16.58 2.79
CA VAL A 236 -16.79 -15.13 2.92
C VAL A 236 -18.18 -14.47 2.93
N ARG A 237 -18.49 -13.73 4.00
CA ARG A 237 -19.76 -13.00 4.15
C ARG A 237 -19.75 -11.66 3.43
N ARG A 238 -18.60 -11.01 3.38
CA ARG A 238 -18.41 -9.74 2.68
C ARG A 238 -16.94 -9.51 2.33
N VAL A 239 -16.72 -8.87 1.19
CA VAL A 239 -15.44 -8.26 0.82
C VAL A 239 -15.61 -6.75 0.83
N PHE A 240 -14.89 -6.04 1.70
CA PHE A 240 -14.81 -4.59 1.72
C PHE A 240 -13.53 -4.12 1.02
N SER A 241 -13.65 -3.07 0.20
CA SER A 241 -12.54 -2.44 -0.49
C SER A 241 -12.55 -0.93 -0.29
N SER A 242 -11.42 -0.34 0.10
CA SER A 242 -11.29 1.12 0.21
C SER A 242 -9.84 1.57 0.04
N GLY A 243 -9.63 2.89 -0.04
CA GLY A 243 -8.33 3.53 -0.23
C GLY A 243 -7.97 3.83 -1.69
N GLY A 244 -8.76 3.36 -2.65
CA GLY A 244 -8.61 3.66 -4.07
C GLY A 244 -9.74 3.05 -4.89
N ALA A 245 -9.77 3.32 -6.19
CA ALA A 245 -10.71 2.67 -7.09
C ALA A 245 -10.34 1.20 -7.31
N LEU A 246 -11.31 0.30 -7.21
CA LEU A 246 -11.14 -1.09 -7.58
C LEU A 246 -11.27 -1.23 -9.12
N PRO A 247 -10.29 -1.84 -9.82
CA PRO A 247 -10.44 -2.11 -11.26
C PRO A 247 -11.65 -3.01 -11.53
N ALA A 248 -12.37 -2.73 -12.61
CA ALA A 248 -13.58 -3.46 -12.97
C ALA A 248 -13.31 -4.96 -13.17
N GLU A 249 -12.17 -5.31 -13.76
CA GLU A 249 -11.78 -6.72 -13.98
C GLU A 249 -11.55 -7.45 -12.66
N ALA A 250 -10.97 -6.78 -11.67
CA ALA A 250 -10.75 -7.35 -10.34
C ALA A 250 -12.08 -7.55 -9.60
N ALA A 251 -13.00 -6.57 -9.68
CA ALA A 251 -14.33 -6.67 -9.10
C ALA A 251 -15.13 -7.82 -9.74
N GLN A 252 -15.08 -7.96 -11.07
CA GLN A 252 -15.76 -9.01 -11.82
C GLN A 252 -15.18 -10.39 -11.50
N SER A 253 -13.85 -10.53 -11.42
CA SER A 253 -13.19 -11.78 -11.01
C SER A 253 -13.67 -12.23 -9.63
N LEU A 254 -13.76 -11.31 -8.66
CA LEU A 254 -14.26 -11.63 -7.32
C LEU A 254 -15.75 -12.02 -7.34
N GLN A 255 -16.58 -11.36 -8.14
CA GLN A 255 -17.98 -11.76 -8.32
C GLN A 255 -18.11 -13.17 -8.90
N GLN A 256 -17.30 -13.52 -9.89
CA GLN A 256 -17.33 -14.85 -10.50
C GLN A 256 -16.87 -15.95 -9.54
N ARG A 257 -15.87 -15.65 -8.70
CA ARG A 257 -15.25 -16.64 -7.81
C ARG A 257 -15.94 -16.80 -6.46
N LEU A 258 -16.47 -15.71 -5.91
CA LEU A 258 -17.08 -15.66 -4.57
C LEU A 258 -18.61 -15.50 -4.62
N GLY A 259 -19.20 -15.34 -5.80
CA GLY A 259 -20.64 -15.13 -5.98
C GLY A 259 -21.14 -13.78 -5.46
N GLN A 260 -20.24 -12.82 -5.19
CA GLN A 260 -20.60 -11.51 -4.65
C GLN A 260 -19.68 -10.41 -5.16
N TRP A 261 -20.25 -9.24 -5.40
CA TRP A 261 -19.47 -8.04 -5.69
C TRP A 261 -18.78 -7.53 -4.42
N PRO A 262 -17.52 -7.09 -4.51
CA PRO A 262 -16.89 -6.33 -3.44
C PRO A 262 -17.69 -5.07 -3.12
N THR A 263 -17.79 -4.75 -1.84
CA THR A 263 -18.40 -3.51 -1.34
C THR A 263 -17.30 -2.45 -1.29
N GLU A 264 -17.28 -1.57 -2.28
CA GLU A 264 -16.34 -0.45 -2.32
C GLU A 264 -16.83 0.67 -1.41
N ILE A 265 -15.95 1.21 -0.58
CA ILE A 265 -16.23 2.31 0.35
C ILE A 265 -15.45 3.55 -0.10
N LEU A 266 -16.17 4.64 -0.38
CA LEU A 266 -15.60 5.96 -0.63
C LEU A 266 -15.48 6.72 0.68
N GLY A 267 -14.31 7.31 0.90
CA GLY A 267 -14.03 8.06 2.11
C GLY A 267 -12.61 8.58 2.17
N SER A 268 -12.34 9.39 3.19
CA SER A 268 -11.02 9.93 3.51
C SER A 268 -10.81 9.97 5.03
N SER A 269 -9.61 10.30 5.49
CA SER A 269 -9.39 10.48 6.94
C SER A 269 -10.19 11.65 7.49
N GLU A 270 -10.38 12.70 6.70
CA GLU A 270 -11.20 13.87 7.04
C GLU A 270 -12.67 13.49 7.19
N THR A 271 -13.20 12.71 6.27
CA THR A 271 -14.65 12.48 6.12
C THR A 271 -15.15 11.21 6.79
N GLY A 272 -14.29 10.21 7.02
CA GLY A 272 -14.74 8.84 7.24
C GLY A 272 -15.26 8.21 5.95
N GLY A 273 -15.94 7.07 6.05
CA GLY A 273 -16.73 6.46 4.98
C GLY A 273 -18.00 7.27 4.73
N ILE A 274 -18.18 7.74 3.50
CA ILE A 274 -19.29 8.62 3.11
C ILE A 274 -20.28 7.96 2.17
N ALA A 275 -19.82 6.99 1.37
CA ALA A 275 -20.62 6.34 0.36
C ALA A 275 -20.06 4.94 0.07
N TRP A 276 -20.89 4.09 -0.52
CA TRP A 276 -20.50 2.77 -0.98
C TRP A 276 -21.14 2.43 -2.32
N ARG A 277 -20.58 1.40 -2.97
CA ARG A 277 -21.18 0.77 -4.16
C ARG A 277 -20.80 -0.70 -4.25
N GLN A 278 -21.46 -1.41 -5.15
CA GLN A 278 -21.14 -2.78 -5.55
C GLN A 278 -21.18 -2.88 -7.08
N GLY A 279 -20.10 -3.34 -7.70
CA GLY A 279 -19.99 -3.45 -9.15
C GLY A 279 -20.09 -2.10 -9.86
N GLU A 280 -20.75 -2.07 -11.02
CA GLU A 280 -20.90 -0.87 -11.87
C GLU A 280 -22.03 0.08 -11.39
N GLN A 281 -22.56 -0.13 -10.18
CA GLN A 281 -23.61 0.73 -9.64
C GLN A 281 -23.07 2.11 -9.26
N HIS A 282 -23.95 3.12 -9.33
CA HIS A 282 -23.69 4.44 -8.80
C HIS A 282 -23.42 4.39 -7.29
N TRP A 283 -22.60 5.33 -6.82
CA TRP A 283 -22.31 5.48 -5.40
C TRP A 283 -23.56 5.89 -4.62
N GLN A 284 -23.77 5.24 -3.49
CA GLN A 284 -24.84 5.53 -2.55
C GLN A 284 -24.26 6.08 -1.26
N ALA A 285 -24.77 7.23 -0.79
CA ALA A 285 -24.36 7.82 0.48
C ALA A 285 -24.68 6.89 1.67
N PHE A 286 -23.87 6.96 2.72
CA PHE A 286 -24.21 6.35 4.01
C PHE A 286 -25.42 7.06 4.61
N ASP A 287 -26.15 6.34 5.47
CA ASP A 287 -27.26 6.98 6.18
C ASP A 287 -26.75 8.14 7.04
N GLY A 288 -27.48 9.26 7.03
CA GLY A 288 -27.08 10.51 7.67
C GLY A 288 -25.93 11.29 7.00
N VAL A 289 -25.41 10.85 5.85
CA VAL A 289 -24.44 11.61 5.06
C VAL A 289 -25.15 12.43 3.99
N GLU A 290 -25.05 13.74 4.09
CA GLU A 290 -25.61 14.69 3.12
C GLU A 290 -24.54 15.10 2.11
N LEU A 291 -24.85 14.90 0.83
CA LEU A 291 -23.96 15.20 -0.28
C LEU A 291 -24.52 16.35 -1.12
N SER A 292 -23.65 17.33 -1.41
CA SER A 292 -23.92 18.40 -2.37
C SER A 292 -22.68 18.67 -3.22
N GLN A 293 -22.76 19.60 -4.17
CA GLN A 293 -21.64 19.97 -5.03
C GLN A 293 -21.37 21.47 -4.96
N ASN A 294 -20.11 21.86 -5.16
CA ASN A 294 -19.75 23.26 -5.39
C ASN A 294 -19.92 23.65 -6.87
N ASN A 295 -19.63 24.91 -7.20
CA ASN A 295 -19.76 25.44 -8.57
C ASN A 295 -18.82 24.77 -9.59
N GLU A 296 -17.78 24.06 -9.13
CA GLU A 296 -16.83 23.31 -9.97
C GLU A 296 -17.22 21.82 -10.08
N GLY A 297 -18.35 21.41 -9.50
CA GLY A 297 -18.81 20.01 -9.49
C GLY A 297 -18.11 19.11 -8.47
N ALA A 298 -17.32 19.68 -7.54
CA ALA A 298 -16.69 18.90 -6.47
C ALA A 298 -17.58 18.73 -5.25
N LEU A 299 -17.48 17.55 -4.64
CA LEU A 299 -18.31 17.09 -3.54
C LEU A 299 -18.14 17.97 -2.27
N ARG A 300 -19.27 18.33 -1.69
CA ARG A 300 -19.41 18.92 -0.36
C ARG A 300 -20.19 17.97 0.53
N ILE A 301 -19.66 17.73 1.72
CA ILE A 301 -20.15 16.66 2.60
C ILE A 301 -20.52 17.27 3.95
N SER A 302 -21.73 17.00 4.41
CA SER A 302 -22.09 17.14 5.82
C SER A 302 -22.43 15.76 6.37
N SER A 303 -21.91 15.43 7.54
CA SER A 303 -22.18 14.13 8.16
C SER A 303 -21.96 14.18 9.66
N PRO A 304 -22.55 13.24 10.43
CA PRO A 304 -22.26 13.08 11.86
C PRO A 304 -20.82 12.59 12.14
N TYR A 305 -20.04 12.30 11.11
CA TYR A 305 -18.63 11.89 11.20
C TYR A 305 -17.67 13.09 11.11
N LEU A 306 -18.22 14.28 10.81
CA LEU A 306 -17.52 15.56 10.80
C LEU A 306 -17.78 16.33 12.11
N PRO A 307 -16.97 17.36 12.42
CA PRO A 307 -17.28 18.26 13.52
C PRO A 307 -18.68 18.87 13.35
N PRO A 308 -19.44 19.10 14.44
CA PRO A 308 -20.78 19.69 14.33
C PRO A 308 -20.79 21.02 13.57
N GLY A 309 -21.67 21.14 12.57
CA GLY A 309 -21.79 22.32 11.72
C GLY A 309 -20.70 22.47 10.65
N HIS A 310 -19.73 21.55 10.59
CA HIS A 310 -18.71 21.56 9.54
C HIS A 310 -19.23 20.91 8.25
N VAL A 311 -18.88 21.53 7.12
CA VAL A 311 -19.10 20.96 5.79
C VAL A 311 -17.73 20.79 5.15
N GLU A 312 -17.37 19.54 4.87
CA GLU A 312 -16.09 19.21 4.26
C GLU A 312 -16.18 19.40 2.75
N GLN A 313 -15.28 20.22 2.20
CA GLN A 313 -15.13 20.41 0.76
C GLN A 313 -14.02 19.50 0.25
N THR A 314 -14.36 18.52 -0.58
CA THR A 314 -13.35 17.65 -1.20
C THR A 314 -12.93 18.17 -2.57
N ALA A 315 -11.95 17.51 -3.18
CA ALA A 315 -11.57 17.70 -4.57
C ALA A 315 -12.20 16.64 -5.49
N ASP A 316 -13.11 15.80 -4.99
CA ASP A 316 -13.72 14.73 -5.77
C ASP A 316 -14.84 15.30 -6.64
N ALA A 317 -14.62 15.33 -7.95
CA ALA A 317 -15.62 15.69 -8.94
C ALA A 317 -16.65 14.57 -9.04
N VAL A 318 -17.93 14.95 -9.01
CA VAL A 318 -19.04 14.00 -9.01
C VAL A 318 -20.15 14.48 -9.94
N GLN A 319 -21.03 13.57 -10.33
CA GLN A 319 -22.32 13.88 -10.93
C GLN A 319 -23.42 13.23 -10.08
N ILE A 320 -24.16 14.04 -9.32
CA ILE A 320 -25.26 13.58 -8.47
C ILE A 320 -26.54 13.49 -9.29
N GLY A 321 -27.16 12.32 -9.30
CA GLY A 321 -28.47 12.08 -9.90
C GLY A 321 -29.62 12.51 -8.99
N ASN A 322 -30.83 12.58 -9.57
CA ASN A 322 -32.03 13.01 -8.85
C ASN A 322 -32.43 12.09 -7.69
N ASP A 323 -31.96 10.84 -7.69
CA ASP A 323 -32.19 9.85 -6.63
C ASP A 323 -31.13 9.92 -5.50
N GLY A 324 -30.23 10.91 -5.54
CA GLY A 324 -29.17 11.11 -4.56
C GLY A 324 -27.95 10.20 -4.74
N ARG A 325 -27.99 9.23 -5.67
CA ARG A 325 -26.80 8.46 -6.05
C ARG A 325 -25.93 9.26 -6.99
N PHE A 326 -24.65 8.91 -7.09
CA PHE A 326 -23.71 9.69 -7.90
C PHE A 326 -22.66 8.88 -8.64
N GLU A 327 -22.16 9.45 -9.73
CA GLU A 327 -20.96 9.00 -10.41
C GLU A 327 -19.75 9.78 -9.90
N LEU A 328 -18.63 9.08 -9.67
CA LEU A 328 -17.36 9.69 -9.27
C LEU A 328 -16.51 9.94 -10.53
N LEU A 329 -16.29 11.19 -10.88
CA LEU A 329 -15.60 11.62 -12.10
C LEU A 329 -14.08 11.79 -11.92
N GLY A 330 -13.58 11.51 -10.71
CA GLY A 330 -12.17 11.65 -10.33
C GLY A 330 -11.89 12.92 -9.53
N ARG A 331 -10.62 13.29 -9.38
CA ARG A 331 -10.21 14.41 -8.50
C ARG A 331 -9.80 15.67 -9.28
N LEU A 332 -10.38 16.81 -8.93
CA LEU A 332 -10.06 18.14 -9.46
C LEU A 332 -8.65 18.60 -9.09
N ASP A 333 -8.10 18.22 -7.94
CA ASP A 333 -6.74 18.61 -7.53
C ASP A 333 -5.65 17.79 -8.24
N ARG A 334 -6.02 16.72 -8.95
CA ARG A 334 -5.17 16.03 -9.93
C ARG A 334 -5.27 16.66 -11.34
N ILE A 335 -5.86 17.84 -11.44
CA ILE A 335 -5.77 18.71 -12.61
C ILE A 335 -4.60 19.65 -12.41
N VAL A 336 -3.58 19.48 -13.24
CA VAL A 336 -2.37 20.32 -13.18
C VAL A 336 -2.46 21.42 -14.22
N LYS A 337 -1.87 22.58 -13.91
CA LYS A 337 -1.69 23.65 -14.90
C LYS A 337 -0.36 23.44 -15.61
N LEU A 338 -0.41 23.22 -16.93
CA LEU A 338 0.76 23.26 -17.79
C LEU A 338 0.63 24.50 -18.66
N GLU A 339 1.50 25.48 -18.42
CA GLU A 339 1.34 26.83 -18.96
C GLU A 339 -0.07 27.38 -18.62
N GLU A 340 -0.87 27.80 -19.60
CA GLU A 340 -2.23 28.32 -19.39
C GLU A 340 -3.32 27.23 -19.47
N LYS A 341 -2.93 25.95 -19.63
CA LYS A 341 -3.86 24.84 -19.86
C LYS A 341 -4.04 23.99 -18.61
N ARG A 342 -5.30 23.70 -18.26
CA ARG A 342 -5.67 22.75 -17.21
C ARG A 342 -5.70 21.33 -17.80
N VAL A 343 -4.91 20.43 -17.23
CA VAL A 343 -4.74 19.06 -17.72
C VAL A 343 -5.11 18.07 -16.63
N SER A 344 -6.14 17.25 -16.87
CA SER A 344 -6.55 16.15 -15.99
C SER A 344 -5.56 14.99 -16.14
N LEU A 345 -4.74 14.75 -15.10
CA LEU A 345 -3.84 13.59 -15.09
C LEU A 345 -4.60 12.26 -15.15
N PRO A 346 -5.70 12.05 -14.38
CA PRO A 346 -6.46 10.81 -14.42
C PRO A 346 -7.00 10.45 -15.81
N LEU A 347 -7.44 11.43 -16.59
CA LEU A 347 -7.95 11.20 -17.96
C LEU A 347 -6.87 10.59 -18.87
N ILE A 348 -5.63 11.08 -18.76
CA ILE A 348 -4.50 10.60 -19.56
C ILE A 348 -4.03 9.23 -19.05
N GLU A 349 -4.06 9.00 -17.74
CA GLU A 349 -3.79 7.68 -17.13
C GLU A 349 -4.79 6.63 -17.65
N GLN A 350 -6.07 6.97 -17.71
CA GLN A 350 -7.13 6.10 -18.22
C GLN A 350 -6.97 5.83 -19.72
N ALA A 351 -6.66 6.87 -20.51
CA ALA A 351 -6.36 6.70 -21.93
C ALA A 351 -5.20 5.73 -22.14
N LEU A 352 -4.07 5.92 -21.42
CA LEU A 352 -2.91 5.03 -21.51
C LEU A 352 -3.25 3.59 -21.15
N THR A 353 -3.99 3.37 -20.05
CA THR A 353 -4.36 2.02 -19.59
C THR A 353 -5.37 1.30 -20.49
N THR A 354 -6.05 2.02 -21.38
CA THR A 354 -6.90 1.42 -22.42
C THR A 354 -6.07 0.85 -23.59
N HIS A 355 -4.80 1.26 -23.73
CA HIS A 355 -3.91 0.73 -24.77
C HIS A 355 -3.42 -0.68 -24.43
N GLU A 356 -3.45 -1.62 -25.38
CA GLU A 356 -3.08 -3.03 -25.18
C GLU A 356 -1.67 -3.27 -24.61
N TRP A 357 -0.77 -2.30 -24.72
CA TRP A 357 0.62 -2.37 -24.23
C TRP A 357 0.81 -1.96 -22.77
N VAL A 358 -0.21 -1.40 -22.12
CA VAL A 358 -0.08 -0.77 -20.80
C VAL A 358 -1.05 -1.41 -19.81
N ASN A 359 -0.49 -2.03 -18.76
CA ASN A 359 -1.28 -2.58 -17.64
C ASN A 359 -1.59 -1.52 -16.58
N GLU A 360 -0.65 -0.60 -16.31
CA GLU A 360 -0.82 0.47 -15.33
C GLU A 360 -0.12 1.74 -15.80
N ALA A 361 -0.73 2.90 -15.56
CA ALA A 361 -0.14 4.20 -15.83
C ALA A 361 -0.33 5.14 -14.65
N ARG A 362 0.71 5.92 -14.34
CA ARG A 362 0.64 7.04 -13.39
C ARG A 362 1.37 8.24 -13.96
N LEU A 363 0.70 9.38 -14.01
CA LEU A 363 1.28 10.65 -14.44
C LEU A 363 1.71 11.51 -13.25
N GLY A 364 2.76 12.30 -13.48
CA GLY A 364 3.22 13.34 -12.59
C GLY A 364 3.78 14.52 -13.36
N VAL A 365 3.89 15.66 -12.70
CA VAL A 365 4.54 16.85 -13.27
C VAL A 365 6.04 16.76 -13.01
N VAL A 366 6.80 16.98 -14.06
CA VAL A 366 8.26 17.10 -14.06
C VAL A 366 8.58 18.58 -14.20
N GLN A 367 9.22 19.14 -13.18
CA GLN A 367 9.73 20.52 -13.19
C GLN A 367 11.19 20.50 -13.65
N GLU A 368 11.41 20.87 -14.91
CA GLU A 368 12.73 21.20 -15.46
C GLU A 368 12.69 22.66 -15.96
N ASN A 369 13.40 23.01 -17.03
CA ASN A 369 13.33 24.34 -17.64
C ASN A 369 11.89 24.82 -17.90
N ARG A 370 10.96 23.90 -18.17
CA ARG A 370 9.50 24.14 -18.19
C ARG A 370 8.77 22.94 -17.58
N ALA A 371 7.63 23.18 -16.95
CA ALA A 371 6.75 22.13 -16.45
C ALA A 371 6.26 21.25 -17.61
N SER A 372 6.39 19.93 -17.45
CA SER A 372 5.90 18.96 -18.43
C SER A 372 5.42 17.69 -17.72
N LEU A 373 4.72 16.81 -18.44
CA LEU A 373 4.28 15.53 -17.85
C LEU A 373 5.33 14.45 -17.99
N GLY A 374 5.40 13.61 -16.96
CA GLY A 374 6.05 12.32 -17.00
C GLY A 374 5.05 11.19 -16.73
N ALA A 375 5.28 10.02 -17.34
CA ALA A 375 4.49 8.82 -17.17
C ALA A 375 5.32 7.67 -16.61
N LEU A 376 4.85 7.07 -15.52
CA LEU A 376 5.27 5.77 -15.01
C LEU A 376 4.36 4.71 -15.63
N LEU A 377 4.93 3.68 -16.24
CA LEU A 377 4.18 2.62 -16.91
C LEU A 377 4.57 1.24 -16.37
N VAL A 378 3.57 0.38 -16.20
CA VAL A 378 3.76 -1.08 -16.17
C VAL A 378 3.24 -1.62 -17.49
N LEU A 379 4.09 -2.32 -18.24
CA LEU A 379 3.73 -2.86 -19.54
C LEU A 379 2.96 -4.19 -19.39
N SER A 380 2.05 -4.44 -20.32
CA SER A 380 1.48 -5.77 -20.55
C SER A 380 2.48 -6.69 -21.25
N ASP A 381 2.15 -7.97 -21.42
CA ASP A 381 2.98 -8.89 -22.21
C ASP A 381 3.14 -8.43 -23.67
N ALA A 382 2.06 -7.92 -24.27
CA ALA A 382 2.10 -7.32 -25.60
C ALA A 382 3.01 -6.08 -25.63
N GLY A 383 2.94 -5.23 -24.61
CA GLY A 383 3.82 -4.07 -24.47
C GLY A 383 5.28 -4.44 -24.27
N LEU A 384 5.56 -5.48 -23.48
CA LEU A 384 6.91 -6.00 -23.28
C LEU A 384 7.46 -6.60 -24.57
N LEU A 385 6.63 -7.31 -25.35
CA LEU A 385 7.01 -7.81 -26.67
C LEU A 385 7.32 -6.66 -27.64
N ALA A 386 6.49 -5.61 -27.65
CA ALA A 386 6.73 -4.41 -28.45
C ALA A 386 8.05 -3.73 -28.04
N LEU A 387 8.32 -3.60 -26.74
CA LEU A 387 9.59 -3.08 -26.22
C LEU A 387 10.78 -3.91 -26.72
N ARG A 388 10.68 -5.23 -26.64
CA ARG A 388 11.74 -6.17 -27.06
C ARG A 388 12.03 -6.10 -28.56
N ASN A 389 11.00 -5.91 -29.38
CA ASN A 389 11.11 -6.02 -30.84
C ASN A 389 11.19 -4.69 -31.60
N GLN A 390 10.91 -3.57 -30.94
CA GLN A 390 10.92 -2.25 -31.55
C GLN A 390 11.78 -1.25 -30.78
N GLY A 391 12.08 -1.55 -29.51
CA GLY A 391 12.86 -0.71 -28.63
C GLY A 391 12.05 0.41 -27.98
N ARG A 392 12.67 1.03 -26.97
CA ARG A 392 12.04 2.02 -26.10
C ARG A 392 11.52 3.25 -26.83
N ARG A 393 12.26 3.76 -27.82
CA ARG A 393 11.87 4.97 -28.56
C ARG A 393 10.60 4.73 -29.38
N ALA A 394 10.52 3.58 -30.06
CA ALA A 394 9.33 3.23 -30.84
C ALA A 394 8.11 3.05 -29.93
N LEU A 395 8.29 2.36 -28.79
CA LEU A 395 7.24 2.18 -27.80
C LEU A 395 6.70 3.52 -27.28
N THR A 396 7.58 4.44 -26.84
CA THR A 396 7.12 5.72 -26.30
C THR A 396 6.56 6.67 -27.36
N GLU A 397 7.00 6.57 -28.62
CA GLU A 397 6.40 7.33 -29.72
C GLU A 397 5.00 6.80 -30.08
N ALA A 398 4.82 5.48 -30.15
CA ALA A 398 3.51 4.87 -30.41
C ALA A 398 2.49 5.25 -29.32
N LEU A 399 2.86 5.16 -28.04
CA LEU A 399 1.99 5.59 -26.94
C LEU A 399 1.70 7.10 -26.99
N ARG A 400 2.68 7.91 -27.39
CA ARG A 400 2.47 9.36 -27.58
C ARG A 400 1.51 9.64 -28.75
N GLN A 401 1.63 8.90 -29.86
CA GLN A 401 0.74 9.02 -31.01
C GLN A 401 -0.69 8.60 -30.65
N TYR A 402 -0.84 7.52 -29.89
CA TYR A 402 -2.12 7.05 -29.37
C TYR A 402 -2.79 8.09 -28.45
N LEU A 403 -2.02 8.85 -27.68
CA LEU A 403 -2.57 9.91 -26.81
C LEU A 403 -2.99 11.19 -27.54
N ARG A 404 -2.54 11.43 -28.78
CA ARG A 404 -2.82 12.70 -29.50
C ARG A 404 -4.32 13.01 -29.66
N PRO A 405 -5.21 12.05 -29.92
CA PRO A 405 -6.66 12.31 -29.96
C PRO A 405 -7.28 12.59 -28.58
N HIS A 406 -6.59 12.25 -27.48
CA HIS A 406 -7.13 12.27 -26.12
C HIS A 406 -6.70 13.53 -25.34
N CYS A 407 -5.64 14.23 -25.76
CA CYS A 407 -5.17 15.43 -25.09
C CYS A 407 -4.38 16.37 -26.03
N GLU A 408 -4.27 17.64 -25.64
CA GLU A 408 -3.44 18.62 -26.37
C GLU A 408 -1.95 18.25 -26.32
N THR A 409 -1.16 18.72 -27.29
CA THR A 409 0.29 18.42 -27.40
C THR A 409 1.06 18.73 -26.12
N ILE A 410 0.68 19.78 -25.37
CA ILE A 410 1.32 20.16 -24.11
C ILE A 410 1.13 19.12 -22.99
N ALA A 411 0.04 18.36 -23.06
CA ALA A 411 -0.32 17.30 -22.12
C ALA A 411 0.29 15.93 -22.50
N LEU A 412 1.05 15.84 -23.59
CA LEU A 412 1.76 14.61 -23.94
C LEU A 412 2.97 14.39 -23.01
N PRO A 413 3.10 13.20 -22.38
CA PRO A 413 4.25 12.93 -21.52
C PRO A 413 5.58 13.02 -22.27
N ARG A 414 6.51 13.80 -21.71
CA ARG A 414 7.88 13.96 -22.22
C ARG A 414 8.83 12.97 -21.58
N ARG A 415 8.59 12.62 -20.32
CA ARG A 415 9.36 11.62 -19.59
C ARG A 415 8.58 10.33 -19.43
N TRP A 416 9.26 9.21 -19.62
CA TRP A 416 8.66 7.88 -19.50
C TRP A 416 9.54 7.06 -18.55
N ARG A 417 8.95 6.25 -17.69
CA ARG A 417 9.65 5.25 -16.87
C ARG A 417 8.91 3.93 -16.97
N LEU A 418 9.62 2.86 -17.31
CA LEU A 418 9.03 1.52 -17.37
C LEU A 418 9.36 0.78 -16.09
N LEU A 419 8.33 0.39 -15.37
CA LEU A 419 8.40 -0.30 -14.10
C LEU A 419 7.93 -1.75 -14.31
N ARG A 420 8.42 -2.63 -13.45
CA ARG A 420 7.90 -4.00 -13.38
C ARG A 420 6.50 -4.03 -12.76
N GLN A 421 6.31 -3.22 -11.72
CA GLN A 421 5.06 -3.06 -10.99
C GLN A 421 5.04 -1.66 -10.39
N MET A 422 3.85 -1.13 -10.12
CA MET A 422 3.73 0.15 -9.44
C MET A 422 4.14 -0.01 -7.95
N PRO A 423 5.02 0.85 -7.41
CA PRO A 423 5.48 0.75 -6.02
C PRO A 423 4.44 1.32 -5.06
N LEU A 424 3.28 0.68 -4.99
CA LEU A 424 2.19 1.06 -4.11
C LEU A 424 2.55 0.75 -2.65
N ASN A 425 2.14 1.62 -1.74
CA ASN A 425 2.20 1.36 -0.30
C ASN A 425 1.18 0.27 0.12
N ALA A 426 1.16 -0.09 1.41
CA ALA A 426 0.25 -1.10 1.95
C ALA A 426 -1.26 -0.80 1.73
N GLN A 427 -1.62 0.46 1.47
CA GLN A 427 -2.99 0.86 1.13
C GLN A 427 -3.30 0.80 -0.37
N GLY A 428 -2.34 0.42 -1.22
CA GLY A 428 -2.49 0.47 -2.66
C GLY A 428 -2.35 1.87 -3.26
N LYS A 429 -1.79 2.84 -2.52
CA LYS A 429 -1.56 4.21 -3.01
C LYS A 429 -0.10 4.43 -3.39
N LEU A 430 0.12 5.28 -4.39
CA LEU A 430 1.44 5.84 -4.73
C LEU A 430 1.43 7.34 -4.44
N ALA A 431 2.25 7.79 -3.49
CA ALA A 431 2.28 9.20 -3.09
C ALA A 431 2.85 10.07 -4.20
N GLN A 432 2.41 11.33 -4.28
CA GLN A 432 2.85 12.25 -5.34
C GLN A 432 4.36 12.50 -5.32
N MET A 433 4.96 12.56 -4.13
CA MET A 433 6.42 12.68 -3.98
C MET A 433 7.14 11.47 -4.58
N ASP A 434 6.63 10.26 -4.36
CA ASP A 434 7.21 9.05 -4.95
C ASP A 434 7.08 9.03 -6.48
N VAL A 435 5.95 9.51 -7.03
CA VAL A 435 5.79 9.69 -8.48
C VAL A 435 6.86 10.63 -9.02
N GLN A 436 7.06 11.79 -8.39
CA GLN A 436 8.07 12.76 -8.80
C GLN A 436 9.48 12.18 -8.68
N ASN A 437 9.81 11.53 -7.57
CA ASN A 437 11.09 10.89 -7.33
C ASN A 437 11.40 9.83 -8.39
N LEU A 438 10.45 8.96 -8.73
CA LEU A 438 10.61 7.93 -9.76
C LEU A 438 10.78 8.54 -11.16
N LEU A 439 10.03 9.61 -11.46
CA LEU A 439 10.18 10.33 -12.72
C LEU A 439 11.54 11.02 -12.80
N MET A 440 12.06 11.58 -11.72
CA MET A 440 13.36 12.26 -11.71
C MET A 440 14.55 11.33 -11.57
N ALA A 441 14.36 10.13 -11.01
CA ALA A 441 15.43 9.16 -10.79
C ALA A 441 16.12 8.75 -12.09
N SER A 442 17.43 8.52 -12.01
CA SER A 442 18.19 7.90 -13.08
C SER A 442 17.67 6.51 -13.38
N ARG A 443 17.71 6.12 -14.66
CA ARG A 443 17.34 4.75 -15.05
C ARG A 443 18.29 3.72 -14.41
N PRO A 444 17.79 2.55 -14.00
CA PRO A 444 18.61 1.54 -13.34
C PRO A 444 19.74 1.06 -14.27
N ARG A 445 20.88 0.75 -13.66
CA ARG A 445 22.05 0.13 -14.33
C ARG A 445 22.33 -1.28 -13.82
N GLN A 446 21.75 -1.65 -12.68
CA GLN A 446 21.93 -2.94 -12.02
C GLN A 446 20.66 -3.82 -12.19
N PRO A 447 20.79 -5.15 -12.11
CA PRO A 447 19.64 -6.03 -12.07
C PRO A 447 18.97 -5.93 -10.70
N GLN A 448 17.70 -6.36 -10.62
CA GLN A 448 17.05 -6.59 -9.33
C GLN A 448 17.37 -8.01 -8.87
N VAL A 449 17.95 -8.16 -7.67
CA VAL A 449 18.11 -9.47 -7.02
C VAL A 449 16.78 -9.86 -6.40
N LEU A 450 16.27 -11.04 -6.75
CA LEU A 450 15.00 -11.59 -6.28
C LEU A 450 15.20 -12.62 -5.16
N ASP A 451 16.24 -13.44 -5.30
CA ASP A 451 16.58 -14.49 -4.34
C ASP A 451 18.11 -14.71 -4.35
N GLN A 452 18.64 -15.15 -3.22
CA GLN A 452 20.07 -15.38 -2.99
C GLN A 452 20.26 -16.64 -2.15
N GLN A 453 21.05 -17.58 -2.67
CA GLN A 453 21.37 -18.83 -1.97
C GLN A 453 22.83 -19.21 -2.19
N THR A 454 23.48 -19.77 -1.18
CA THR A 454 24.84 -20.31 -1.28
C THR A 454 24.78 -21.82 -1.12
N VAL A 455 25.28 -22.56 -2.10
CA VAL A 455 25.28 -24.03 -2.12
C VAL A 455 26.69 -24.49 -2.51
N ASP A 456 27.31 -25.35 -1.70
CA ASP A 456 28.65 -25.91 -1.95
C ASP A 456 29.75 -24.87 -2.29
N GLY A 457 29.65 -23.68 -1.69
CA GLY A 457 30.59 -22.58 -1.93
C GLY A 457 30.35 -21.80 -3.23
N GLU A 458 29.27 -22.10 -3.96
CA GLU A 458 28.79 -21.31 -5.10
C GLU A 458 27.61 -20.42 -4.68
N LEU A 459 27.64 -19.17 -5.13
CA LEU A 459 26.56 -18.22 -4.93
C LEU A 459 25.60 -18.27 -6.12
N HIS A 460 24.34 -18.58 -5.84
CA HIS A 460 23.25 -18.60 -6.82
C HIS A 460 22.31 -17.43 -6.57
N LEU A 461 22.12 -16.60 -7.60
CA LEU A 461 21.24 -15.44 -7.57
C LEU A 461 20.13 -15.59 -8.60
N GLN A 462 18.89 -15.35 -8.18
CA GLN A 462 17.78 -15.10 -9.10
C GLN A 462 17.70 -13.61 -9.38
N LEU A 463 17.83 -13.23 -10.64
CA LEU A 463 17.88 -11.84 -11.09
C LEU A 463 16.68 -11.52 -11.98
N MET A 464 16.23 -10.28 -11.94
CA MET A 464 15.28 -9.70 -12.88
C MET A 464 15.94 -8.53 -13.61
N VAL A 465 15.84 -8.54 -14.94
CA VAL A 465 16.34 -7.47 -15.80
C VAL A 465 15.29 -6.36 -15.87
N PRO A 466 15.56 -5.15 -15.33
CA PRO A 466 14.60 -4.06 -15.35
C PRO A 466 14.18 -3.70 -16.79
N PRO A 467 12.88 -3.49 -17.07
CA PRO A 467 12.44 -3.15 -18.42
C PRO A 467 12.99 -1.80 -18.90
N ASP A 468 13.29 -0.87 -17.98
CA ASP A 468 13.88 0.45 -18.28
C ASP A 468 15.38 0.54 -18.00
N LEU A 469 16.12 -0.56 -18.07
CA LEU A 469 17.57 -0.54 -17.87
C LEU A 469 18.26 0.45 -18.83
N ALA A 470 19.16 1.28 -18.30
CA ALA A 470 19.80 2.36 -19.04
C ALA A 470 20.58 1.85 -20.28
N PHE A 471 21.18 0.66 -20.17
CA PHE A 471 22.04 0.05 -21.19
C PHE A 471 21.30 -0.47 -22.42
N PHE A 472 19.96 -0.52 -22.41
CA PHE A 472 19.17 -0.80 -23.61
C PHE A 472 19.09 0.40 -24.57
N SER A 473 19.53 1.58 -24.13
CA SER A 473 19.65 2.74 -25.02
C SER A 473 21.05 2.79 -25.62
N GLY A 474 21.12 2.90 -26.95
CA GLY A 474 22.37 2.99 -27.70
C GLY A 474 22.88 1.65 -28.26
N HIS A 475 22.49 0.52 -27.64
CA HIS A 475 22.88 -0.82 -28.08
C HIS A 475 21.67 -1.54 -28.71
N PHE A 476 21.65 -1.67 -30.04
CA PHE A 476 20.55 -2.18 -30.89
C PHE A 476 19.19 -1.47 -30.67
N PRO A 477 18.99 -0.28 -31.28
CA PRO A 477 17.81 0.56 -31.05
C PRO A 477 16.45 -0.12 -31.34
N LYS A 478 16.42 -1.08 -32.26
CA LYS A 478 15.21 -1.81 -32.67
C LYS A 478 15.04 -3.16 -31.97
N ALA A 479 16.06 -3.66 -31.28
CA ALA A 479 16.01 -4.95 -30.61
C ALA A 479 16.89 -4.88 -29.35
N PRO A 480 16.42 -4.25 -28.26
CA PRO A 480 17.22 -4.06 -27.06
C PRO A 480 17.73 -5.39 -26.51
N VAL A 481 19.05 -5.48 -26.39
CA VAL A 481 19.78 -6.62 -25.85
C VAL A 481 20.79 -6.09 -24.82
N LEU A 482 20.91 -6.79 -23.70
CA LEU A 482 21.84 -6.48 -22.63
C LEU A 482 23.28 -6.71 -23.13
N PRO A 483 24.12 -5.67 -23.23
CA PRO A 483 25.48 -5.83 -23.72
C PRO A 483 26.28 -6.84 -22.89
N GLY A 484 27.13 -7.63 -23.55
CA GLY A 484 27.92 -8.64 -22.86
C GLY A 484 28.84 -8.06 -21.78
N VAL A 485 29.39 -6.87 -22.01
CA VAL A 485 30.20 -6.14 -21.02
C VAL A 485 29.42 -5.80 -19.75
N VAL A 486 28.12 -5.50 -19.86
CA VAL A 486 27.26 -5.22 -18.71
C VAL A 486 26.99 -6.49 -17.90
N GLN A 487 26.86 -7.65 -18.57
CA GLN A 487 26.73 -8.93 -17.86
C GLN A 487 27.99 -9.25 -17.05
N VAL A 488 29.18 -8.96 -17.59
CA VAL A 488 30.45 -9.08 -16.87
C VAL A 488 30.52 -8.09 -15.70
N GLU A 489 30.17 -6.82 -15.92
CA GLU A 489 30.09 -5.80 -14.86
C GLU A 489 29.15 -6.24 -13.72
N TRP A 490 27.99 -6.81 -14.03
CA TRP A 490 27.07 -7.35 -13.03
C TRP A 490 27.68 -8.49 -12.24
N ALA A 491 28.38 -9.43 -12.90
CA ALA A 491 29.06 -10.53 -12.22
C ALA A 491 30.13 -10.02 -11.26
N ILE A 492 30.93 -9.03 -11.68
CA ILE A 492 31.96 -8.39 -10.85
C ILE A 492 31.31 -7.66 -9.67
N SER A 493 30.36 -6.77 -9.92
CA SER A 493 29.72 -5.94 -8.89
C SER A 493 28.94 -6.75 -7.86
N LEU A 494 28.25 -7.81 -8.28
CA LEU A 494 27.55 -8.73 -7.38
C LEU A 494 28.56 -9.61 -6.61
N GLY A 495 29.59 -10.10 -7.29
CA GLY A 495 30.67 -10.86 -6.67
C GLY A 495 31.38 -10.07 -5.58
N GLN A 496 31.89 -8.87 -5.88
CA GLN A 496 32.58 -8.00 -4.92
C GLN A 496 31.73 -7.71 -3.68
N ARG A 497 30.45 -7.41 -3.89
CA ARG A 497 29.50 -7.08 -2.81
C ARG A 497 29.10 -8.28 -1.95
N LEU A 498 29.02 -9.49 -2.50
CA LEU A 498 28.43 -10.65 -1.83
C LEU A 498 29.45 -11.75 -1.46
N LEU A 499 30.62 -11.76 -2.08
CA LEU A 499 31.69 -12.73 -1.87
C LEU A 499 33.01 -12.11 -1.36
N ASN A 500 33.02 -10.80 -1.07
CA ASN A 500 34.19 -10.06 -0.60
C ASN A 500 35.43 -10.25 -1.52
N LEU A 501 35.23 -10.00 -2.81
CA LEU A 501 36.26 -10.21 -3.84
C LEU A 501 37.18 -8.98 -3.97
N PRO A 502 38.42 -9.17 -4.49
CA PRO A 502 39.27 -8.04 -4.85
C PRO A 502 38.60 -7.08 -5.85
N THR A 503 38.95 -5.80 -5.77
CA THR A 503 38.31 -4.75 -6.57
C THR A 503 38.84 -4.64 -7.99
N ASP A 504 40.10 -5.01 -8.19
CA ASP A 504 40.84 -4.69 -9.41
C ASP A 504 40.70 -5.80 -10.46
N PHE A 505 40.29 -5.38 -11.65
CA PHE A 505 40.09 -6.27 -12.79
C PHE A 505 41.41 -6.44 -13.55
N ALA A 506 41.93 -7.67 -13.60
CA ALA A 506 43.17 -8.00 -14.31
C ALA A 506 42.90 -8.50 -15.75
N GLY A 507 41.79 -9.20 -15.98
CA GLY A 507 41.50 -9.77 -17.28
C GLY A 507 40.31 -10.73 -17.33
N MET A 508 40.09 -11.30 -18.52
CA MET A 508 39.00 -12.23 -18.81
C MET A 508 39.49 -13.50 -19.51
N GLU A 509 39.00 -14.66 -19.08
CA GLU A 509 39.24 -15.96 -19.70
C GLU A 509 37.92 -16.68 -20.05
N VAL A 510 37.90 -17.39 -21.19
CA VAL A 510 36.80 -18.31 -21.60
C VAL A 510 35.43 -17.63 -21.60
N LEU A 511 35.35 -16.41 -22.14
CA LEU A 511 34.10 -15.66 -22.25
C LEU A 511 33.24 -16.21 -23.40
N LYS A 512 32.01 -16.61 -23.09
CA LYS A 512 31.03 -17.10 -24.08
C LYS A 512 29.71 -16.37 -23.91
N PHE A 513 29.14 -15.92 -25.03
CA PHE A 513 27.76 -15.40 -25.12
C PHE A 513 26.98 -16.31 -26.05
N GLN A 514 25.91 -16.94 -25.54
CA GLN A 514 25.18 -18.01 -26.21
C GLN A 514 23.72 -17.61 -26.49
N GLN A 515 23.06 -16.92 -25.55
CA GLN A 515 21.69 -16.44 -25.71
C GLN A 515 21.58 -14.96 -25.40
N LEU A 516 20.60 -14.31 -26.04
CA LEU A 516 20.31 -12.90 -25.83
C LEU A 516 19.56 -12.71 -24.51
N VAL A 517 19.98 -11.69 -23.75
CA VAL A 517 19.26 -11.21 -22.57
C VAL A 517 18.53 -9.92 -22.94
N ARG A 518 17.22 -9.86 -22.71
CA ARG A 518 16.32 -8.80 -23.17
C ARG A 518 15.59 -8.14 -21.99
N PRO A 519 14.93 -6.98 -22.19
CA PRO A 519 14.16 -6.32 -21.14
C PRO A 519 13.13 -7.25 -20.48
N GLY A 520 13.06 -7.27 -19.15
CA GLY A 520 12.11 -8.07 -18.38
C GLY A 520 12.47 -9.55 -18.21
N ASP A 521 13.62 -10.01 -18.71
CA ASP A 521 14.04 -11.40 -18.51
C ASP A 521 14.36 -11.70 -17.05
N ARG A 522 14.10 -12.95 -16.65
CA ARG A 522 14.60 -13.53 -15.41
C ARG A 522 15.85 -14.36 -15.71
N LEU A 523 16.88 -14.19 -14.88
CA LEU A 523 18.16 -14.88 -15.05
C LEU A 523 18.55 -15.58 -13.76
N LYS A 524 19.18 -16.74 -13.88
CA LYS A 524 19.95 -17.37 -12.81
C LYS A 524 21.43 -17.05 -13.02
N LEU A 525 22.06 -16.37 -12.07
CA LEU A 525 23.50 -16.13 -12.04
C LEU A 525 24.13 -17.06 -11.01
N THR A 526 25.10 -17.87 -11.43
CA THR A 526 25.98 -18.62 -10.55
C THR A 526 27.34 -17.94 -10.51
N LEU A 527 27.88 -17.71 -9.31
CA LEU A 527 29.20 -17.17 -9.05
C LEU A 527 30.01 -18.12 -8.18
N ARG A 528 31.27 -18.37 -8.55
CA ARG A 528 32.22 -19.14 -7.72
C ARG A 528 33.59 -18.49 -7.77
N PHE A 529 34.14 -18.18 -6.61
CA PHE A 529 35.48 -17.61 -6.51
C PHE A 529 36.52 -18.66 -6.15
N ASP A 530 37.57 -18.76 -6.97
CA ASP A 530 38.77 -19.54 -6.69
C ASP A 530 39.83 -18.59 -6.11
N ALA A 531 39.93 -18.57 -4.77
CA ALA A 531 40.84 -17.69 -4.06
C ALA A 531 42.32 -17.99 -4.34
N ALA A 532 42.68 -19.25 -4.60
CA ALA A 532 44.06 -19.64 -4.87
C ALA A 532 44.57 -19.11 -6.22
N ARG A 533 43.64 -18.84 -7.16
CA ARG A 533 43.95 -18.34 -8.50
C ARG A 533 43.46 -16.92 -8.74
N SER A 534 42.83 -16.29 -7.76
CA SER A 534 42.12 -15.01 -7.88
C SER A 534 41.18 -14.96 -9.09
N LYS A 535 40.34 -16.00 -9.25
CA LYS A 535 39.43 -16.13 -10.40
C LYS A 535 37.97 -16.23 -9.98
N LEU A 536 37.14 -15.32 -10.48
CA LEU A 536 35.69 -15.39 -10.35
C LEU A 536 35.08 -16.08 -11.58
N HIS A 537 34.54 -17.27 -11.39
CA HIS A 537 33.71 -17.95 -12.37
C HIS A 537 32.29 -17.40 -12.32
N PHE A 538 31.71 -17.11 -13.50
CA PHE A 538 30.30 -16.73 -13.60
C PHE A 538 29.59 -17.49 -14.71
N ALA A 539 28.30 -17.76 -14.50
CA ALA A 539 27.42 -18.31 -15.52
C ALA A 539 25.98 -17.76 -15.35
N PHE A 540 25.46 -17.15 -16.42
CA PHE A 540 24.07 -16.73 -16.54
C PHE A 540 23.26 -17.77 -17.31
N HIS A 541 22.08 -18.11 -16.80
CA HIS A 541 21.07 -18.93 -17.47
C HIS A 541 19.73 -18.18 -17.50
N ASN A 542 18.89 -18.45 -18.50
CA ASN A 542 17.52 -17.92 -18.53
C ASN A 542 16.57 -18.74 -17.63
N SER A 543 15.28 -18.38 -17.63
CA SER A 543 14.23 -19.09 -16.88
C SER A 543 14.03 -20.54 -17.29
N GLU A 544 14.40 -20.92 -18.51
CA GLU A 544 14.34 -22.29 -19.03
C GLU A 544 15.65 -23.06 -18.78
N ASN A 545 16.54 -22.50 -17.96
CA ASN A 545 17.87 -23.03 -17.66
C ASN A 545 18.80 -23.18 -18.88
N ALA A 546 18.51 -22.48 -19.98
CA ALA A 546 19.40 -22.39 -21.13
C ALA A 546 20.56 -21.41 -20.84
N PRO A 547 21.81 -21.74 -21.23
CA PRO A 547 22.96 -20.89 -20.96
C PRO A 547 22.91 -19.59 -21.76
N CYS A 548 22.99 -18.45 -21.08
CA CYS A 548 23.04 -17.11 -21.69
C CYS A 548 24.47 -16.65 -21.91
N SER A 549 25.27 -16.64 -20.86
CA SER A 549 26.68 -16.26 -20.93
C SER A 549 27.48 -16.88 -19.79
N SER A 550 28.78 -17.03 -19.97
CA SER A 550 29.67 -17.57 -18.94
C SER A 550 31.09 -17.10 -19.16
N GLY A 551 31.87 -17.03 -18.09
CA GLY A 551 33.29 -16.72 -18.20
C GLY A 551 34.02 -16.82 -16.87
N ARG A 552 35.31 -16.51 -16.90
CA ARG A 552 36.17 -16.41 -15.73
C ARG A 552 36.84 -15.05 -15.73
N ILE A 553 36.56 -14.26 -14.70
CA ILE A 553 37.17 -12.96 -14.47
C ILE A 553 38.41 -13.18 -13.62
N VAL A 554 39.55 -12.66 -14.08
CA VAL A 554 40.79 -12.62 -13.31
C VAL A 554 40.80 -11.30 -12.55
N LEU A 555 40.91 -11.38 -11.23
CA LEU A 555 41.02 -10.22 -10.36
C LEU A 555 42.47 -10.12 -9.89
N GLU A 556 43.00 -8.91 -9.74
CA GLU A 556 44.31 -8.75 -9.09
C GLU A 556 44.14 -9.18 -7.63
N GLY A 557 44.94 -10.16 -7.20
CA GLY A 557 45.02 -10.44 -5.77
C GLY A 557 45.69 -9.27 -5.08
N ASP A 558 45.30 -8.98 -3.85
CA ASP A 558 46.15 -8.19 -2.97
C ASP A 558 47.50 -8.94 -2.83
N HIS A 559 48.49 -8.54 -3.64
CA HIS A 559 49.88 -8.99 -3.54
C HIS A 559 50.71 -7.70 -3.50
N ALA A 560 51.39 -7.37 -2.41
CA ALA A 560 52.25 -8.24 -1.61
C ALA A 560 52.06 -8.12 -0.09
#